data_AF-A0A661LI88-F1
#
_entry.id   AF-A0A661LI88-F1
#
_cell.length_a   1.000
_cell.length_b   1.000
_cell.length_c   1.000
_cell.angle_alpha   90.00
_cell.angle_beta   90.00
_cell.angle_gamma   90.00
#
_symmetry.space_group_name_H-M   'P 1'
#
loop_
_entity.id
_entity.type
_entity.pdbx_description
1 polymer ?
#
loop_
_entity_poly.entity_id
_entity_poly.type
_entity_poly.pdbx_seq_one_letter_code
_entity_poly.pdbx_strand_id
1 'polypeptide(L)'
;PVINDPNDPDPGVAARYDDDYPKFKKSADQLRHLNWPQLPTTGSLRPEWKKHTSYLDVIFQMPLGPGIVNVHGFWTEGRRWTSSYGKGASMEDPEKKFKKDDFVDDRTKGIICEYRDIDLFDSHSVTAGTEYQELGWPDKDPIIYNVKSAYIQDVIHLGDRWTLTPGIRYYDVDMDVYYGWWEMGYDSQPPGWPFSADNSGKTDNDDGFYPSLKVDFQATPETALYAAVSRSYRLPCP
;
A
#
# COMPACT_ATOMS: atom_id res chain seq x y z
N PRO A 1 -12.11 -13.47 11.67
CA PRO A 1 -11.00 -14.15 10.96
C PRO A 1 -10.65 -15.46 11.67
N VAL A 2 -10.33 -16.51 10.90
CA VAL A 2 -9.75 -17.74 11.45
C VAL A 2 -8.28 -17.44 11.75
N ILE A 3 -7.89 -17.58 13.02
CA ILE A 3 -6.51 -17.37 13.46
C ILE A 3 -5.70 -18.61 13.03
N ASN A 4 -4.58 -18.40 12.35
CA ASN A 4 -3.68 -19.42 11.85
C ASN A 4 -2.25 -19.11 12.34
N ASP A 5 -1.98 -19.38 13.61
CA ASP A 5 -0.73 -19.01 14.27
C ASP A 5 -0.23 -20.19 15.11
N PRO A 6 0.94 -20.77 14.77
CA PRO A 6 1.49 -21.90 15.51
C PRO A 6 1.99 -21.50 16.91
N ASN A 7 2.12 -20.20 17.17
CA ASN A 7 2.57 -19.63 18.44
C ASN A 7 1.45 -18.93 19.21
N ASP A 8 0.17 -19.14 18.86
CA ASP A 8 -0.94 -18.51 19.60
C ASP A 8 -0.99 -19.03 21.05
N PRO A 9 -1.18 -18.14 22.04
CA PRO A 9 -1.33 -18.55 23.44
C PRO A 9 -2.58 -19.41 23.71
N ASP A 10 -3.56 -19.46 22.79
CA ASP A 10 -4.65 -20.44 22.79
C ASP A 10 -4.17 -21.76 22.15
N PRO A 11 -3.99 -22.84 22.94
CA PRO A 11 -3.49 -24.12 22.43
C PRO A 11 -4.43 -24.78 21.42
N GLY A 12 -5.73 -24.44 21.43
CA GLY A 12 -6.67 -24.93 20.43
C GLY A 12 -6.50 -24.24 19.07
N VAL A 13 -5.92 -23.04 19.03
CA VAL A 13 -5.58 -22.34 17.80
C VAL A 13 -4.25 -22.86 17.24
N ALA A 14 -3.21 -22.94 18.07
CA ALA A 14 -1.92 -23.49 17.66
C ALA A 14 -2.03 -24.92 17.12
N ALA A 15 -2.91 -25.76 17.71
CA ALA A 15 -3.17 -27.11 17.24
C ALA A 15 -3.92 -27.20 15.90
N ARG A 16 -4.53 -26.10 15.44
CA ARG A 16 -5.25 -26.01 14.15
C ARG A 16 -4.44 -25.24 13.10
N TYR A 17 -3.14 -25.02 13.36
CA TYR A 17 -2.25 -24.39 12.40
C TYR A 17 -2.19 -25.19 11.10
N ASP A 18 -2.28 -24.47 9.98
CA ASP A 18 -2.17 -24.97 8.62
C ASP A 18 -1.06 -24.21 7.89
N ASP A 19 -0.03 -24.92 7.44
CA ASP A 19 1.15 -24.34 6.77
C ASP A 19 0.84 -23.91 5.33
N ASP A 20 -0.25 -24.41 4.75
CA ASP A 20 -0.73 -24.00 3.42
C ASP A 20 -1.53 -22.67 3.47
N TYR A 21 -1.84 -22.17 4.66
CA TYR A 21 -2.50 -20.89 4.87
C TYR A 21 -1.53 -19.82 5.39
N PRO A 22 -1.71 -18.53 5.02
CA PRO A 22 -0.92 -17.45 5.59
C PRO A 22 -1.02 -17.43 7.11
N LYS A 23 0.08 -17.03 7.78
CA LYS A 23 0.10 -16.91 9.23
C LYS A 23 -0.79 -15.74 9.66
N PHE A 24 -1.91 -16.06 10.32
CA PHE A 24 -2.86 -15.08 10.84
C PHE A 24 -2.79 -15.06 12.37
N LYS A 25 -2.04 -14.12 12.94
CA LYS A 25 -1.92 -13.92 14.40
C LYS A 25 -3.14 -13.22 15.02
N LYS A 26 -3.51 -13.58 16.25
CA LYS A 26 -4.59 -12.94 17.04
C LYS A 26 -4.30 -11.48 17.41
N SER A 27 -3.03 -11.11 17.49
CA SER A 27 -2.52 -9.79 17.86
C SER A 27 -2.29 -8.86 16.66
N ALA A 28 -2.16 -9.41 15.45
CA ALA A 28 -2.05 -8.61 14.26
C ALA A 28 -3.37 -7.84 14.07
N ASP A 29 -3.29 -6.54 13.81
CA ASP A 29 -4.46 -5.71 13.49
C ASP A 29 -5.00 -6.12 12.11
N GLN A 30 -5.67 -7.27 12.10
CA GLN A 30 -6.18 -7.90 10.90
C GLN A 30 -7.49 -7.21 10.55
N LEU A 31 -7.38 -6.31 9.57
CA LEU A 31 -8.49 -5.71 8.84
C LEU A 31 -9.38 -4.75 9.64
N ARG A 32 -9.08 -4.43 10.91
CA ARG A 32 -9.89 -3.47 11.67
C ARG A 32 -9.38 -2.05 11.43
N HIS A 33 -9.80 -1.48 10.30
CA HIS A 33 -9.64 -0.06 10.02
C HIS A 33 -10.20 0.89 11.10
N LEU A 34 -10.95 0.38 12.09
CA LEU A 34 -11.54 1.16 13.17
C LEU A 34 -11.57 0.30 14.45
N ASN A 35 -10.54 0.36 15.30
CA ASN A 35 -10.60 -0.17 16.67
C ASN A 35 -11.46 0.72 17.61
N TRP A 36 -12.49 1.34 17.04
CA TRP A 36 -13.34 2.36 17.66
C TRP A 36 -14.82 1.97 17.59
N PRO A 37 -15.60 2.15 18.67
CA PRO A 37 -17.02 1.82 18.70
C PRO A 37 -17.79 2.50 17.57
N GLN A 38 -18.57 1.71 16.82
CA GLN A 38 -19.52 2.21 15.81
C GLN A 38 -20.89 2.39 16.48
N LEU A 39 -21.06 3.44 17.27
CA LEU A 39 -22.36 3.73 17.87
C LEU A 39 -23.28 4.39 16.85
N PRO A 40 -24.61 4.14 16.89
CA PRO A 40 -25.59 4.86 16.09
C PRO A 40 -25.42 6.37 16.22
N THR A 41 -25.59 7.08 15.11
CA THR A 41 -25.57 8.55 15.11
C THR A 41 -26.70 9.07 16.00
N THR A 42 -26.37 9.88 17.00
CA THR A 42 -27.32 10.54 17.89
C THR A 42 -27.12 12.05 17.80
N GLY A 43 -28.09 12.78 17.23
CA GLY A 43 -27.99 14.24 17.07
C GLY A 43 -26.73 14.68 16.33
N SER A 44 -25.87 15.45 17.01
CA SER A 44 -24.60 15.98 16.46
C SER A 44 -23.39 15.03 16.57
N LEU A 45 -23.57 13.82 17.12
CA LEU A 45 -22.51 12.82 17.30
C LEU A 45 -22.50 11.85 16.12
N ARG A 46 -22.05 12.38 14.99
CA ARG A 46 -21.96 11.65 13.73
C ARG A 46 -20.50 11.31 13.44
N PRO A 47 -20.10 10.03 13.46
CA PRO A 47 -18.80 9.64 12.96
C PRO A 47 -18.68 10.05 11.49
N GLU A 48 -17.64 10.82 11.18
CA GLU A 48 -17.39 11.31 9.84
C GLU A 48 -15.90 11.58 9.67
N TRP A 49 -15.46 11.60 8.41
CA TRP A 49 -14.14 12.08 8.07
C TRP A 49 -14.22 13.02 6.88
N LYS A 50 -13.35 14.03 6.89
CA LYS A 50 -13.13 14.94 5.78
C LYS A 50 -11.66 14.93 5.45
N LYS A 51 -11.31 14.82 4.18
CA LYS A 51 -9.92 14.92 3.72
C LYS A 51 -9.77 16.11 2.78
N HIS A 52 -8.76 16.93 3.01
CA HIS A 52 -8.28 17.88 2.02
C HIS A 52 -6.96 17.35 1.47
N THR A 53 -6.81 17.38 0.15
CA THR A 53 -5.60 16.93 -0.53
C THR A 53 -5.10 18.03 -1.44
N SER A 54 -3.83 18.38 -1.31
CA SER A 54 -3.09 19.20 -2.26
C SER A 54 -2.19 18.30 -3.08
N TYR A 55 -2.13 18.54 -4.38
CA TYR A 55 -1.35 17.73 -5.32
C TYR A 55 -0.50 18.66 -6.18
N LEU A 56 0.77 18.29 -6.34
CA LEU A 56 1.73 18.95 -7.20
C LEU A 56 2.49 17.89 -7.98
N ASP A 57 2.54 18.06 -9.30
CA ASP A 57 3.40 17.29 -10.18
C ASP A 57 4.28 18.19 -11.05
N VAL A 58 5.45 17.66 -11.39
CA VAL A 58 6.34 18.22 -12.38
C VAL A 58 6.75 17.07 -13.30
N ILE A 59 6.42 17.22 -14.58
CA ILE A 59 6.69 16.22 -15.61
C ILE A 59 7.65 16.83 -16.63
N PHE A 60 8.81 16.22 -16.79
CA PHE A 60 9.75 16.51 -17.85
C PHE A 60 9.76 15.37 -18.85
N GLN A 61 9.54 15.68 -20.12
CA GLN A 61 9.59 14.70 -21.21
C GLN A 61 10.50 15.20 -22.32
N MET A 62 11.36 14.32 -22.80
CA MET A 62 12.29 14.62 -23.88
C MET A 62 12.42 13.40 -24.80
N PRO A 63 12.22 13.57 -26.12
CA PRO A 63 12.58 12.54 -27.09
C PRO A 63 14.07 12.21 -26.97
N LEU A 64 14.41 10.93 -26.87
CA LEU A 64 15.80 10.45 -26.83
C LEU A 64 15.92 9.17 -27.66
N GLY A 65 16.56 9.28 -28.82
CA GLY A 65 16.73 8.15 -29.73
C GLY A 65 15.37 7.53 -30.13
N PRO A 66 15.20 6.21 -30.03
CA PRO A 66 13.97 5.51 -30.41
C PRO A 66 12.80 5.63 -29.42
N GLY A 67 12.92 6.45 -28.37
CA GLY A 67 11.88 6.56 -27.35
C GLY A 67 11.86 7.92 -26.65
N ILE A 68 11.21 7.98 -25.49
CA ILE A 68 11.02 9.20 -24.71
C ILE A 68 11.52 8.98 -23.29
N VAL A 69 12.43 9.85 -22.84
CA VAL A 69 12.76 9.95 -21.41
C VAL A 69 11.67 10.77 -20.72
N ASN A 70 11.12 10.22 -19.65
CA ASN A 70 10.13 10.87 -18.78
C ASN A 70 10.67 10.90 -17.35
N VAL A 71 10.64 12.07 -16.72
CA VAL A 71 10.88 12.23 -15.29
C VAL A 71 9.67 12.92 -14.69
N HIS A 72 9.00 12.25 -13.77
CA HIS A 72 7.81 12.73 -13.08
C HIS A 72 8.08 12.80 -11.58
N GLY A 73 8.23 14.01 -11.06
CA GLY A 73 8.24 14.26 -9.62
C GLY A 73 6.83 14.57 -9.15
N PHE A 74 6.39 13.95 -8.06
CA PHE A 74 5.06 14.17 -7.50
C PHE A 74 5.11 14.40 -5.99
N TRP A 75 4.16 15.18 -5.52
CA TRP A 75 3.97 15.49 -4.10
C TRP A 75 2.47 15.64 -3.82
N THR A 76 1.97 14.83 -2.91
CA THR A 76 0.60 14.85 -2.40
C THR A 76 0.64 15.12 -0.91
N GLU A 77 -0.02 16.20 -0.45
CA GLU A 77 -0.27 16.44 0.97
C GLU A 77 -1.75 16.25 1.28
N GLY A 78 -2.05 15.34 2.18
CA GLY A 78 -3.37 15.12 2.73
C GLY A 78 -3.46 15.60 4.17
N ARG A 79 -4.60 16.19 4.54
CA ARG A 79 -5.02 16.34 5.93
C ARG A 79 -6.40 15.72 6.08
N ARG A 80 -6.53 14.73 6.97
CA ARG A 80 -7.77 14.03 7.27
C ARG A 80 -8.26 14.40 8.67
N TRP A 81 -9.37 15.12 8.76
CA TRP A 81 -10.13 15.33 10.00
C TRP A 81 -11.09 14.18 10.19
N THR A 82 -11.17 13.66 11.41
CA THR A 82 -12.00 12.53 11.79
C THR A 82 -12.74 12.87 13.08
N SER A 83 -14.06 12.73 13.04
CA SER A 83 -14.91 12.74 14.22
C SER A 83 -15.32 11.29 14.51
N SER A 84 -15.03 10.78 15.70
CA SER A 84 -15.26 9.36 16.03
C SER A 84 -15.39 9.10 17.53
N TYR A 85 -15.93 7.93 17.87
CA TYR A 85 -16.01 7.47 19.26
C TYR A 85 -14.68 6.86 19.73
N GLY A 86 -14.17 7.32 20.85
CA GLY A 86 -13.00 6.74 21.51
C GLY A 86 -13.30 5.39 22.17
N LYS A 87 -12.23 4.68 22.55
CA LYS A 87 -12.32 3.42 23.29
C LYS A 87 -13.16 3.57 24.56
N GLY A 88 -14.10 2.65 24.76
CA GLY A 88 -15.00 2.64 25.92
C GLY A 88 -16.18 3.61 25.80
N ALA A 89 -16.45 4.19 24.63
CA ALA A 89 -17.73 4.86 24.38
C ALA A 89 -18.89 3.85 24.53
N SER A 90 -19.98 4.29 25.14
CA SER A 90 -21.19 3.49 25.34
C SER A 90 -22.43 4.27 24.90
N MET A 91 -23.54 3.57 24.73
CA MET A 91 -24.85 4.17 24.44
C MET A 91 -25.39 5.03 25.58
N GLU A 92 -24.91 4.80 26.82
CA GLU A 92 -25.38 5.50 28.02
C GLU A 92 -24.79 6.92 28.12
N ASP A 93 -23.58 7.12 27.57
CA ASP A 93 -22.88 8.41 27.55
C ASP A 93 -22.02 8.54 26.28
N PRO A 94 -22.66 8.72 25.11
CA PRO A 94 -21.96 8.76 23.84
C PRO A 94 -21.09 10.02 23.69
N GLU A 95 -21.43 11.13 24.35
CA GLU A 95 -20.72 12.42 24.24
C GLU A 95 -19.35 12.41 24.90
N LYS A 96 -19.23 11.82 26.09
CA LYS A 96 -18.00 11.83 26.89
C LYS A 96 -16.77 11.26 26.19
N LYS A 97 -16.98 10.37 25.22
CA LYS A 97 -15.91 9.71 24.46
C LYS A 97 -15.96 10.05 22.98
N PHE A 98 -16.85 10.93 22.52
CA PHE A 98 -16.84 11.39 21.14
C PHE A 98 -15.78 12.47 20.97
N LYS A 99 -14.87 12.25 20.02
CA LYS A 99 -13.88 13.24 19.61
C LYS A 99 -14.33 13.88 18.31
N LYS A 100 -14.22 15.20 18.24
CA LYS A 100 -14.51 15.97 17.03
C LYS A 100 -13.21 16.47 16.42
N ASP A 101 -13.12 16.36 15.11
CA ASP A 101 -12.08 16.98 14.29
C ASP A 101 -10.64 16.61 14.69
N ASP A 102 -10.41 15.39 15.18
CA ASP A 102 -9.06 14.83 15.34
C ASP A 102 -8.45 14.74 13.93
N PHE A 103 -7.30 15.37 13.71
CA PHE A 103 -6.67 15.39 12.39
C PHE A 103 -5.38 14.56 12.35
N VAL A 104 -5.13 13.98 11.18
CA VAL A 104 -3.86 13.34 10.82
C VAL A 104 -3.44 13.89 9.47
N ASP A 105 -2.16 14.21 9.35
CA ASP A 105 -1.54 14.58 8.10
C ASP A 105 -0.94 13.36 7.43
N ASP A 106 -1.10 13.26 6.12
CA ASP A 106 -0.48 12.26 5.28
C ASP A 106 0.28 12.94 4.14
N ARG A 107 1.44 12.41 3.80
CA ARG A 107 2.22 12.89 2.65
C ARG A 107 2.68 11.71 1.83
N THR A 108 2.49 11.82 0.53
CA THR A 108 3.10 10.94 -0.46
C THR A 108 3.96 11.79 -1.37
N LYS A 109 5.23 11.45 -1.55
CA LYS A 109 6.08 12.13 -2.51
C LYS A 109 6.98 11.11 -3.20
N GLY A 110 7.40 11.41 -4.41
CA GLY A 110 8.24 10.49 -5.13
C GLY A 110 8.71 11.02 -6.46
N ILE A 111 9.47 10.17 -7.13
CA ILE A 111 9.97 10.38 -8.47
C ILE A 111 9.81 9.10 -9.27
N ILE A 112 9.35 9.26 -10.51
CA ILE A 112 9.28 8.20 -11.50
C ILE A 112 10.21 8.61 -12.64
N CYS A 113 11.11 7.71 -13.02
CA CYS A 113 11.98 7.87 -14.17
C CYS A 113 11.67 6.75 -15.16
N GLU A 114 11.33 7.10 -16.39
CA GLU A 114 10.98 6.13 -17.45
C GLU A 114 11.79 6.41 -18.71
N TYR A 115 12.14 5.34 -19.41
CA TYR A 115 12.40 5.37 -20.84
C TYR A 115 11.29 4.56 -21.52
N ARG A 116 10.36 5.26 -22.16
CA ARG A 116 9.10 4.71 -22.65
C ARG A 116 8.98 4.83 -24.16
N ASP A 117 8.05 4.05 -24.70
CA ASP A 117 7.72 4.01 -26.14
C ASP A 117 8.99 3.80 -26.99
N ILE A 118 9.87 2.90 -26.54
CA ILE A 118 11.12 2.57 -27.21
C ILE A 118 10.77 1.62 -28.35
N ASP A 119 10.73 2.16 -29.57
CA ASP A 119 10.46 1.34 -30.74
C ASP A 119 11.69 0.47 -31.06
N LEU A 120 11.57 -0.82 -30.78
CA LEU A 120 12.59 -1.81 -31.09
C LEU A 120 12.11 -2.65 -32.28
N PHE A 121 12.81 -2.52 -33.40
CA PHE A 121 12.40 -3.13 -34.66
C PHE A 121 10.99 -2.66 -35.07
N ASP A 122 10.28 -3.46 -35.87
CA ASP A 122 8.96 -3.10 -36.41
C ASP A 122 7.79 -3.65 -35.57
N SER A 123 8.09 -4.32 -34.45
CA SER A 123 7.08 -5.10 -33.71
C SER A 123 7.09 -4.94 -32.19
N HIS A 124 8.04 -4.21 -31.62
CA HIS A 124 8.15 -4.04 -30.16
C HIS A 124 8.12 -2.56 -29.78
N SER A 125 7.35 -2.22 -28.76
CA SER A 125 7.39 -0.93 -28.10
C SER A 125 7.63 -1.15 -26.61
N VAL A 126 8.88 -0.94 -26.19
CA VAL A 126 9.34 -1.24 -24.83
C VAL A 126 9.25 -0.01 -23.95
N THR A 127 8.82 -0.20 -22.71
CA THR A 127 8.90 0.81 -21.65
C THR A 127 9.58 0.21 -20.44
N ALA A 128 10.60 0.88 -19.93
CA ALA A 128 11.23 0.55 -18.67
C ALA A 128 11.22 1.77 -17.76
N GLY A 129 11.07 1.55 -16.47
CA GLY A 129 11.06 2.64 -15.51
C GLY A 129 11.41 2.22 -14.10
N THR A 130 11.71 3.21 -13.28
CA THR A 130 11.97 3.08 -11.86
C THR A 130 11.15 4.09 -11.10
N GLU A 131 10.75 3.73 -9.88
CA GLU A 131 9.98 4.58 -8.99
C GLU A 131 10.63 4.58 -7.62
N TYR A 132 10.67 5.76 -7.01
CA TYR A 132 10.96 5.94 -5.60
C TYR A 132 9.81 6.74 -4.99
N GLN A 133 9.17 6.22 -3.95
CA GLN A 133 8.05 6.86 -3.28
C GLN A 133 8.18 6.72 -1.76
N GLU A 134 7.99 7.83 -1.06
CA GLU A 134 7.81 7.88 0.39
C GLU A 134 6.33 8.17 0.70
N LEU A 135 5.78 7.43 1.67
CA LEU A 135 4.45 7.67 2.25
C LEU A 135 4.58 7.74 3.77
N GLY A 136 4.01 8.75 4.41
CA GLY A 136 4.04 8.84 5.87
C GLY A 136 3.16 9.94 6.46
N TRP A 137 3.33 10.17 7.76
CA TRP A 137 2.78 11.28 8.53
C TRP A 137 3.88 12.32 8.79
N PRO A 138 3.94 13.43 8.03
CA PRO A 138 5.03 14.40 8.06
C PRO A 138 5.54 14.85 9.44
N ASP A 139 4.63 15.02 10.40
CA ASP A 139 4.93 15.61 11.71
C ASP A 139 5.36 14.58 12.76
N LYS A 140 5.08 13.29 12.55
CA LYS A 140 5.36 12.24 13.55
C LYS A 140 6.24 11.14 13.01
N ASP A 141 5.91 10.65 11.84
CA ASP A 141 6.57 9.54 11.20
C ASP A 141 6.58 9.80 9.68
N PRO A 142 7.57 10.58 9.20
CA PRO A 142 7.53 11.13 7.85
C PRO A 142 7.64 10.06 6.77
N ILE A 143 8.11 8.85 7.09
CA ILE A 143 8.33 7.75 6.14
C ILE A 143 7.88 6.44 6.79
N ILE A 144 6.59 6.15 6.68
CA ILE A 144 5.99 4.87 7.09
C ILE A 144 6.22 3.80 6.01
N TYR A 145 6.21 4.18 4.74
CA TYR A 145 6.57 3.31 3.62
C TYR A 145 7.59 3.99 2.74
N ASN A 146 8.64 3.26 2.39
CA ASN A 146 9.60 3.61 1.35
C ASN A 146 9.51 2.55 0.26
N VAL A 147 9.00 2.93 -0.90
CA VAL A 147 8.78 2.05 -2.05
C VAL A 147 9.84 2.35 -3.08
N LYS A 148 10.65 1.34 -3.40
CA LYS A 148 11.55 1.33 -4.55
C LYS A 148 11.01 0.31 -5.53
N SER A 149 10.81 0.71 -6.77
CA SER A 149 10.34 -0.22 -7.81
C SER A 149 11.09 -0.02 -9.12
N ALA A 150 11.18 -1.11 -9.87
CA ALA A 150 11.69 -1.10 -11.23
C ALA A 150 10.79 -2.00 -12.08
N TYR A 151 10.48 -1.58 -13.31
CA TYR A 151 9.68 -2.38 -14.21
C TYR A 151 10.17 -2.28 -15.64
N ILE A 152 9.79 -3.31 -16.40
CA ILE A 152 9.88 -3.34 -17.84
C ILE A 152 8.59 -3.95 -18.38
N GLN A 153 8.09 -3.37 -19.47
CA GLN A 153 6.94 -3.84 -20.21
C GLN A 153 7.25 -3.72 -21.69
N ASP A 154 6.78 -4.68 -22.48
CA ASP A 154 6.90 -4.67 -23.92
C ASP A 154 5.51 -4.76 -24.54
N VAL A 155 5.27 -4.07 -25.64
CA VAL A 155 4.08 -4.24 -26.49
C VAL A 155 4.55 -4.89 -27.79
N ILE A 156 4.22 -6.16 -27.95
CA ILE A 156 4.67 -7.00 -29.05
C ILE A 156 3.53 -7.20 -30.04
N HIS A 157 3.66 -6.66 -31.25
CA HIS A 157 2.74 -6.89 -32.34
C HIS A 157 3.10 -8.17 -33.12
N LEU A 158 2.18 -9.12 -33.14
CA LEU A 158 2.33 -10.41 -33.83
C LEU A 158 1.40 -10.45 -35.04
N GLY A 159 1.89 -9.93 -36.17
CA GLY A 159 1.08 -9.70 -37.36
C GLY A 159 -0.03 -8.66 -37.11
N ASP A 160 -1.10 -8.73 -37.90
CA ASP A 160 -2.10 -7.65 -37.91
C ASP A 160 -3.16 -7.73 -36.81
N ARG A 161 -3.19 -8.83 -36.03
CA ARG A 161 -4.32 -9.13 -35.14
C ARG A 161 -3.96 -9.40 -33.70
N TRP A 162 -2.73 -9.79 -33.41
CA TRP A 162 -2.32 -10.18 -32.07
C TRP A 162 -1.40 -9.13 -31.49
N THR A 163 -1.67 -8.75 -30.25
CA THR A 163 -0.74 -7.95 -29.45
C THR A 163 -0.54 -8.63 -28.11
N LEU A 164 0.73 -8.85 -27.73
CA LEU A 164 1.11 -9.35 -26.42
C LEU A 164 1.72 -8.22 -25.62
N THR A 165 1.32 -8.08 -24.36
CA THR A 165 1.90 -7.11 -23.44
C THR A 165 2.42 -7.82 -22.20
N PRO A 166 3.59 -8.46 -22.26
CA PRO A 166 4.28 -8.94 -21.07
C PRO A 166 4.88 -7.77 -20.30
N GLY A 167 4.84 -7.87 -18.98
CA GLY A 167 5.48 -6.92 -18.08
C GLY A 167 5.91 -7.59 -16.79
N ILE A 168 6.90 -7.01 -16.13
CA ILE A 168 7.31 -7.42 -14.80
C ILE A 168 7.72 -6.18 -14.03
N ARG A 169 7.30 -6.12 -12.76
CA ARG A 169 7.75 -5.11 -11.81
C ARG A 169 8.37 -5.79 -10.60
N TYR A 170 9.52 -5.29 -10.18
CA TYR A 170 10.10 -5.58 -8.89
C TYR A 170 9.72 -4.47 -7.91
N TYR A 171 9.36 -4.85 -6.69
CA TYR A 171 9.21 -3.93 -5.57
C TYR A 171 10.21 -4.33 -4.47
N ASP A 172 10.79 -3.33 -3.83
CA ASP A 172 11.48 -3.39 -2.55
C ASP A 172 10.82 -2.33 -1.66
N VAL A 173 10.15 -2.77 -0.60
CA VAL A 173 9.34 -1.93 0.27
C VAL A 173 9.85 -2.04 1.70
N ASP A 174 10.44 -0.95 2.18
CA ASP A 174 10.71 -0.78 3.60
C ASP A 174 9.46 -0.17 4.25
N MET A 175 8.96 -0.77 5.33
CA MET A 175 7.76 -0.29 6.00
C MET A 175 7.88 -0.29 7.52
N ASP A 176 7.25 0.67 8.15
CA ASP A 176 7.10 0.69 9.60
C ASP A 176 5.98 -0.26 10.03
N VAL A 177 6.28 -1.13 11.00
CA VAL A 177 5.37 -2.14 11.57
C VAL A 177 5.05 -1.86 13.03
N TYR A 178 3.78 -2.13 13.39
CA TYR A 178 3.28 -2.01 14.75
C TYR A 178 3.19 -3.41 15.40
N TYR A 179 4.31 -3.95 15.88
CA TYR A 179 4.29 -5.13 16.76
C TYR A 179 4.02 -4.73 18.22
N GLY A 180 3.28 -5.56 18.95
CA GLY A 180 3.18 -5.47 20.42
C GLY A 180 4.50 -5.86 21.09
N TRP A 181 4.86 -5.22 22.21
CA TRP A 181 6.17 -5.40 22.88
C TRP A 181 6.48 -6.85 23.32
N TRP A 182 5.46 -7.67 23.53
CA TRP A 182 5.60 -9.09 23.87
C TRP A 182 6.08 -9.95 22.68
N GLU A 183 5.94 -9.49 21.43
CA GLU A 183 6.43 -10.20 20.23
C GLU A 183 7.93 -10.02 20.00
N MET A 184 8.57 -9.10 20.73
CA MET A 184 10.02 -8.87 20.72
C MET A 184 10.77 -9.71 21.78
N GLY A 185 10.10 -10.71 22.38
CA GLY A 185 10.70 -11.58 23.40
C GLY A 185 10.75 -10.98 24.81
N TYR A 186 9.96 -9.94 25.08
CA TYR A 186 9.85 -9.36 26.43
C TYR A 186 8.69 -9.99 27.21
N ASP A 187 9.03 -10.89 28.13
CA ASP A 187 8.06 -11.75 28.83
C ASP A 187 7.26 -11.07 29.94
N SER A 188 7.57 -9.84 30.36
CA SER A 188 6.87 -9.29 31.54
C SER A 188 6.74 -7.77 31.68
N GLN A 189 7.41 -6.93 30.89
CA GLN A 189 7.18 -5.46 30.92
C GLN A 189 7.49 -4.84 29.55
N PRO A 190 6.83 -3.73 29.15
CA PRO A 190 7.31 -2.94 28.02
C PRO A 190 8.76 -2.54 28.31
N PRO A 191 9.72 -2.76 27.40
CA PRO A 191 11.08 -2.28 27.59
C PRO A 191 11.01 -0.76 27.74
N GLY A 192 11.25 -0.27 28.97
CA GLY A 192 11.37 1.15 29.31
C GLY A 192 10.28 2.05 28.74
N TRP A 193 9.19 2.26 29.50
CA TRP A 193 8.46 3.51 29.36
C TRP A 193 9.39 4.66 29.80
N PRO A 194 9.71 5.67 28.97
CA PRO A 194 9.27 5.93 27.60
C PRO A 194 10.41 5.66 26.59
N PHE A 195 10.21 4.77 25.61
CA PHE A 195 11.04 4.56 24.41
C PHE A 195 12.41 5.27 24.41
N SER A 196 13.42 4.70 25.09
CA SER A 196 14.76 5.29 25.14
C SER A 196 15.72 4.76 24.07
N ALA A 197 15.17 4.21 22.98
CA ALA A 197 15.92 3.96 21.76
C ALA A 197 15.02 4.43 20.60
N ASP A 198 15.40 5.53 19.97
CA ASP A 198 14.85 5.90 18.67
C ASP A 198 14.93 4.66 17.76
N ASN A 199 13.79 4.24 17.19
CA ASN A 199 13.71 3.21 16.14
C ASN A 199 14.14 1.77 16.49
N SER A 200 14.11 1.33 17.76
CA SER A 200 14.41 -0.08 18.06
C SER A 200 13.25 -1.02 17.65
N GLY A 201 13.23 -1.47 16.39
CA GLY A 201 12.56 -2.72 15.97
C GLY A 201 11.17 -2.62 15.33
N LYS A 202 10.84 -1.52 14.66
CA LYS A 202 9.54 -1.32 14.01
C LYS A 202 9.61 -1.25 12.49
N THR A 203 10.53 -1.96 11.85
CA THR A 203 10.64 -1.96 10.39
C THR A 203 10.52 -3.38 9.86
N ASP A 204 9.75 -3.57 8.80
CA ASP A 204 9.68 -4.79 8.01
C ASP A 204 10.09 -4.46 6.56
N ASN A 205 10.56 -5.47 5.84
CA ASN A 205 10.93 -5.35 4.44
C ASN A 205 10.20 -6.43 3.64
N ASP A 206 9.57 -6.04 2.55
CA ASP A 206 8.87 -6.92 1.64
C ASP A 206 9.33 -6.64 0.21
N ASP A 207 9.67 -7.69 -0.51
CA ASP A 207 10.21 -7.59 -1.85
C ASP A 207 9.72 -8.72 -2.75
N GLY A 208 9.70 -8.45 -4.06
CA GLY A 208 9.39 -9.51 -5.01
C GLY A 208 9.08 -9.06 -6.42
N PHE A 209 8.90 -10.07 -7.27
CA PHE A 209 8.53 -9.91 -8.67
C PHE A 209 7.02 -10.11 -8.90
N TYR A 210 6.47 -9.17 -9.65
CA TYR A 210 5.04 -9.04 -9.95
C TYR A 210 4.87 -9.05 -11.48
N PRO A 211 4.82 -10.24 -12.09
CA PRO A 211 4.62 -10.37 -13.52
C PRO A 211 3.17 -10.08 -13.92
N SER A 212 3.01 -9.58 -15.13
CA SER A 212 1.73 -9.38 -15.81
C SER A 212 1.84 -9.80 -17.27
N LEU A 213 0.76 -10.34 -17.80
CA LEU A 213 0.62 -10.62 -19.22
C LEU A 213 -0.79 -10.23 -19.66
N LYS A 214 -0.86 -9.40 -20.69
CA LYS A 214 -2.09 -9.13 -21.43
C LYS A 214 -1.94 -9.63 -22.86
N VAL A 215 -3.02 -10.19 -23.40
CA VAL A 215 -3.11 -10.63 -24.78
C VAL A 215 -4.35 -10.00 -25.39
N ASP A 216 -4.16 -9.29 -26.49
CA ASP A 216 -5.22 -8.69 -27.28
C ASP A 216 -5.32 -9.38 -28.65
N PHE A 217 -6.55 -9.63 -29.08
CA PHE A 217 -6.88 -10.18 -30.40
C PHE A 217 -7.91 -9.31 -31.12
N GLN A 218 -7.52 -8.75 -32.25
CA GLN A 218 -8.41 -8.02 -33.14
C GLN A 218 -9.24 -9.01 -33.97
N ALA A 219 -10.46 -9.29 -33.54
CA ALA A 219 -11.36 -10.24 -34.18
C ALA A 219 -11.93 -9.70 -35.51
N THR A 220 -12.29 -8.42 -35.54
CA THR A 220 -12.76 -7.66 -36.71
C THR A 220 -12.22 -6.23 -36.61
N PRO A 221 -12.32 -5.35 -37.63
CA PRO A 221 -11.88 -3.96 -37.51
C PRO A 221 -12.53 -3.17 -36.34
N GLU A 222 -13.67 -3.61 -35.83
CA GLU A 222 -14.43 -2.93 -34.78
C GLU A 222 -14.53 -3.74 -33.47
N THR A 223 -14.03 -4.98 -33.45
CA THR A 223 -14.13 -5.87 -32.29
C THR A 223 -12.75 -6.39 -31.88
N ALA A 224 -12.39 -6.11 -30.64
CA ALA A 224 -11.21 -6.67 -29.98
C ALA A 224 -11.64 -7.54 -28.79
N LEU A 225 -10.91 -8.63 -28.59
CA LEU A 225 -10.99 -9.48 -27.40
C LEU A 225 -9.68 -9.35 -26.63
N TYR A 226 -9.74 -9.41 -25.30
CA TYR A 226 -8.53 -9.43 -24.50
C TYR A 226 -8.64 -10.40 -23.33
N ALA A 227 -7.49 -10.89 -22.89
CA ALA A 227 -7.33 -11.62 -21.63
C ALA A 227 -6.09 -11.08 -20.92
N ALA A 228 -6.15 -10.98 -19.59
CA ALA A 228 -5.02 -10.52 -18.79
C ALA A 228 -4.89 -11.35 -17.51
N VAL A 229 -3.66 -11.60 -17.12
CA VAL A 229 -3.29 -12.21 -15.83
C VAL A 229 -2.19 -11.37 -15.21
N SER A 230 -2.27 -11.12 -13.91
CA SER A 230 -1.24 -10.37 -13.20
C SER A 230 -1.16 -10.82 -11.74
N ARG A 231 0.06 -10.72 -11.20
CA ARG A 231 0.30 -10.67 -9.76
C ARG A 231 0.52 -9.19 -9.42
N SER A 232 -0.14 -8.67 -8.38
CA SER A 232 0.01 -7.27 -7.98
C SER A 232 0.44 -7.15 -6.52
N TYR A 233 1.15 -6.06 -6.23
CA TYR A 233 1.46 -5.66 -4.86
C TYR A 233 0.47 -4.59 -4.41
N ARG A 234 0.00 -4.70 -3.18
CA ARG A 234 -0.86 -3.68 -2.57
C ARG A 234 -0.26 -3.28 -1.24
N LEU A 235 0.15 -2.02 -1.16
CA LEU A 235 0.60 -1.44 0.10
C LEU A 235 -0.52 -1.57 1.14
N PRO A 236 -0.21 -2.05 2.36
CA PRO A 236 -1.13 -1.96 3.47
C PRO A 236 -1.53 -0.50 3.69
N CYS A 237 -2.80 -0.24 4.01
CA CYS A 237 -3.21 1.11 4.36
C CYS A 237 -2.76 1.42 5.80
N PRO A 238 -2.04 2.54 6.04
CA PRO A 238 -1.75 3.01 7.39
C PRO A 238 -3.01 3.53 8.11
#